data_AF-A0A7J9PGA9-F1
#
_entry.id   AF-A0A7J9PGA9-F1
#
_cell.length_a   1.000
_cell.length_b   1.000
_cell.length_c   1.000
_cell.angle_alpha   90.00
_cell.angle_beta   90.00
_cell.angle_gamma   90.00
#
_symmetry.space_group_name_H-M   'P 1'
#
loop_
_entity.id
_entity.type
_entity.pdbx_description
1 polymer ?
#
loop_
_entity_poly.entity_id
_entity_poly.type
_entity_poly.pdbx_seq_one_letter_code
_entity_poly.pdbx_strand_id
1 'polypeptide(L)'
;MKDSIEEYWLESLLKSMDFKIIIYENQNDINNDLLSGKIDSEVTDHITSLYLIQDYDTELKIVGDKFDIIYVAIAIDNANPELKRSIDDALLEMENDGSLVQLKEKWGIN
;
A
#
# COMPACT_ATOMS: atom_id res chain seq x y z
N MET A 1 0.17 -3.40 -11.00
CA MET A 1 1.33 -3.94 -11.75
C MET A 1 0.97 -5.34 -12.21
N LYS A 2 1.73 -5.96 -13.12
CA LYS A 2 1.41 -7.34 -13.54
C LYS A 2 1.54 -8.32 -12.37
N ASP A 3 0.60 -9.26 -12.28
CA ASP A 3 0.45 -10.30 -11.28
C ASP A 3 0.31 -9.75 -9.84
N SER A 4 -0.09 -8.48 -9.68
CA SER A 4 -0.26 -7.84 -8.37
C SER A 4 -1.69 -8.03 -7.82
N ILE A 5 -1.85 -7.85 -6.51
CA ILE A 5 -3.18 -7.97 -5.87
C ILE A 5 -4.15 -6.91 -6.40
N GLU A 6 -3.66 -5.73 -6.77
CA GLU A 6 -4.43 -4.66 -7.38
C GLU A 6 -4.94 -5.06 -8.77
N GLU A 7 -4.13 -5.73 -9.59
CA GLU A 7 -4.59 -6.26 -10.88
C GLU A 7 -5.71 -7.28 -10.68
N TYR A 8 -5.55 -8.21 -9.74
CA TYR A 8 -6.60 -9.18 -9.39
C TYR A 8 -7.93 -8.49 -9.01
N TRP A 9 -7.87 -7.43 -8.19
CA TRP A 9 -9.07 -6.67 -7.81
C TRP A 9 -9.70 -5.94 -8.99
N LEU A 10 -8.90 -5.29 -9.83
CA LEU A 10 -9.37 -4.63 -11.04
C LEU A 10 -10.04 -5.64 -12.00
N GLU A 11 -9.42 -6.80 -12.23
CA GLU A 11 -10.02 -7.86 -13.05
C GLU A 11 -11.36 -8.37 -12.48
N SER A 12 -11.49 -8.43 -11.16
CA SER A 12 -12.75 -8.79 -10.51
C SER A 12 -13.85 -7.74 -10.75
N LEU A 13 -13.51 -6.46 -10.69
CA LEU A 13 -14.44 -5.34 -10.87
C LEU A 13 -14.95 -5.20 -12.31
N LEU A 14 -14.18 -5.65 -13.32
CA LEU A 14 -14.61 -5.71 -14.72
C LEU A 14 -15.90 -6.54 -14.93
N LYS A 15 -16.27 -7.40 -13.98
CA LYS A 15 -17.53 -8.18 -14.04
C LYS A 15 -18.77 -7.32 -13.83
N SER A 16 -18.62 -6.13 -13.24
CA SER A 16 -19.73 -5.25 -12.84
C SER A 16 -19.56 -3.79 -13.27
N MET A 17 -18.39 -3.40 -13.76
CA MET A 17 -18.06 -2.04 -14.14
C MET A 17 -17.39 -2.02 -15.52
N ASP A 18 -17.55 -0.91 -16.24
CA ASP A 18 -16.95 -0.70 -17.56
C ASP A 18 -15.75 0.25 -17.44
N PHE A 19 -14.54 -0.27 -17.64
CA PHE A 19 -13.29 0.47 -17.66
C PHE A 19 -12.19 -0.32 -18.38
N LYS A 20 -11.06 0.34 -18.66
CA LYS A 20 -9.89 -0.30 -19.26
C LYS A 20 -8.77 -0.41 -18.24
N ILE A 21 -8.24 -1.61 -18.07
CA ILE A 21 -7.01 -1.84 -17.29
C ILE A 21 -5.80 -1.45 -18.13
N ILE A 22 -4.90 -0.66 -17.55
CA ILE A 22 -3.58 -0.33 -18.12
C ILE A 22 -2.53 -0.90 -17.17
N ILE A 23 -1.67 -1.76 -17.68
CA ILE A 23 -0.61 -2.40 -16.90
C ILE A 23 0.69 -1.63 -17.06
N TYR A 24 1.35 -1.41 -15.92
CA TYR A 24 2.63 -0.72 -15.80
C TYR A 24 3.64 -1.63 -15.09
N GLU A 25 4.92 -1.37 -15.36
CA GLU A 25 6.06 -2.08 -14.76
C GLU A 25 6.45 -1.53 -13.39
N ASN A 26 6.16 -0.25 -13.10
CA ASN A 26 6.53 0.39 -11.84
C ASN A 26 5.54 1.49 -11.43
N GLN A 27 5.55 1.84 -10.14
CA GLN A 27 4.66 2.83 -9.54
C GLN A 27 4.92 4.27 -10.03
N ASN A 28 6.17 4.62 -10.37
CA ASN A 28 6.48 5.98 -10.82
C ASN A 28 5.81 6.32 -12.15
N ASP A 29 5.74 5.36 -13.08
CA ASP A 29 5.05 5.55 -14.35
C ASP A 29 3.54 5.69 -14.17
N ILE A 30 2.94 4.95 -13.23
CA ILE A 30 1.52 5.10 -12.86
C ILE A 30 1.28 6.51 -12.32
N ASN A 31 2.09 6.95 -11.35
CA ASN A 31 1.97 8.27 -10.74
C ASN A 31 2.09 9.39 -11.78
N ASN A 32 3.06 9.32 -12.69
CA ASN A 32 3.25 10.31 -13.74
C ASN A 32 2.05 10.39 -14.70
N ASP A 33 1.50 9.24 -15.10
CA ASP A 33 0.34 9.19 -15.97
C ASP A 33 -0.94 9.66 -15.25
N LEU A 34 -1.07 9.39 -13.95
CA LEU A 34 -2.19 9.88 -13.13
C LEU A 34 -2.12 11.40 -12.95
N LEU A 35 -0.96 11.93 -12.57
CA LEU A 35 -0.75 13.36 -12.35
C LEU A 35 -0.89 14.18 -13.64
N SER A 36 -0.53 13.60 -14.79
CA SER A 36 -0.71 14.25 -16.10
C SER A 36 -2.13 14.11 -16.67
N GLY A 37 -3.01 13.34 -16.02
CA GLY A 37 -4.37 13.08 -16.49
C GLY A 37 -4.45 12.12 -17.69
N LYS A 38 -3.39 11.35 -17.95
CA LYS A 38 -3.39 10.30 -18.98
C LYS A 38 -4.17 9.06 -18.54
N ILE A 39 -4.28 8.83 -17.23
CA ILE A 39 -5.23 7.89 -16.62
C ILE A 39 -6.12 8.62 -15.63
N ASP A 40 -7.36 8.16 -15.50
CA ASP A 40 -8.36 8.80 -14.62
C ASP A 40 -8.21 8.41 -13.15
N SER A 41 -7.65 7.23 -12.89
CA SER A 41 -7.51 6.67 -11.54
C SER A 41 -6.47 5.56 -11.49
N GLU A 42 -5.92 5.31 -10.31
CA GLU A 42 -5.17 4.10 -9.98
C GLU A 42 -5.85 3.31 -8.86
N VAL A 43 -5.49 2.03 -8.74
CA VAL A 43 -5.76 1.21 -7.55
C VAL A 43 -4.42 0.80 -6.98
N THR A 44 -4.16 1.20 -5.73
CA THR A 44 -2.92 0.92 -5.00
C THR A 44 -3.20 0.87 -3.50
N ASP A 45 -2.20 0.52 -2.69
CA ASP A 45 -2.34 0.49 -1.24
C ASP A 45 -2.48 1.91 -0.64
N HIS A 46 -3.11 1.98 0.53
CA HIS A 46 -3.46 3.26 1.16
C HIS A 46 -2.24 4.13 1.46
N ILE A 47 -1.11 3.52 1.84
CA ILE A 47 0.10 4.24 2.21
C ILE A 47 0.72 4.87 0.97
N THR A 48 0.80 4.14 -0.14
CA THR A 48 1.29 4.66 -1.42
C THR A 48 0.45 5.84 -1.90
N SER A 49 -0.88 5.76 -1.83
CA SER A 49 -1.75 6.91 -2.18
C SER A 49 -1.53 8.12 -1.27
N LEU A 50 -1.34 7.92 0.03
CA LEU A 50 -1.08 9.01 0.98
C LEU A 50 0.24 9.73 0.64
N TYR A 51 1.31 9.00 0.36
CA TYR A 51 2.59 9.59 -0.04
C TYR A 51 2.46 10.40 -1.33
N LEU A 52 1.79 9.88 -2.36
CA LEU A 52 1.58 10.61 -3.61
C LEU A 52 0.88 11.95 -3.38
N ILE A 53 -0.20 11.96 -2.58
CA ILE A 53 -0.96 13.17 -2.30
C ILE A 53 -0.13 14.17 -1.49
N GLN A 54 0.62 13.71 -0.50
CA GLN A 54 1.43 14.56 0.38
C GLN A 54 2.66 15.14 -0.32
N ASP A 55 3.39 14.32 -1.10
CA ASP A 55 4.67 14.72 -1.71
C ASP A 55 4.49 15.69 -2.89
N TYR A 56 3.36 15.60 -3.60
CA TYR A 56 3.13 16.35 -4.83
C TYR A 56 2.09 17.48 -4.70
N ASP A 57 1.57 17.75 -3.48
CA ASP A 57 0.56 18.79 -3.19
C ASP A 57 -0.58 18.81 -4.23
N THR A 58 -1.15 17.62 -4.46
CA THR A 58 -2.07 17.38 -5.57
C THR A 58 -3.53 17.56 -5.15
N GLU A 59 -4.41 17.81 -6.12
CA GLU A 59 -5.87 17.74 -5.91
C GLU A 59 -6.42 16.30 -5.93
N LEU A 60 -5.55 15.29 -6.01
CA LEU A 60 -5.97 13.89 -5.97
C LEU A 60 -6.57 13.57 -4.60
N LYS A 61 -7.51 12.63 -4.61
CA LYS A 61 -8.20 12.16 -3.42
C LYS A 61 -8.37 10.66 -3.48
N ILE A 62 -8.28 10.03 -2.31
CA ILE A 62 -8.62 8.62 -2.13
C ILE A 62 -10.15 8.51 -2.12
N VAL A 63 -10.69 7.61 -2.95
CA VAL A 63 -12.14 7.40 -3.11
C VAL A 63 -12.49 5.92 -3.00
N GLY A 64 -13.76 5.65 -2.71
CA GLY A 64 -14.29 4.29 -2.58
C GLY A 64 -13.99 3.64 -1.24
N ASP A 65 -14.56 2.45 -1.05
CA ASP A 65 -14.31 1.63 0.13
C ASP A 65 -13.01 0.82 -0.04
N LYS A 66 -12.37 0.49 1.09
CA LYS A 66 -11.21 -0.41 1.09
C LYS A 66 -11.64 -1.80 0.63
N PHE A 67 -10.94 -2.35 -0.36
CA PHE A 67 -11.22 -3.70 -0.88
C PHE A 67 -10.76 -4.81 0.05
N ASP A 68 -9.68 -4.57 0.80
CA ASP A 68 -9.04 -5.60 1.63
C ASP A 68 -8.23 -4.98 2.79
N ILE A 69 -7.79 -5.83 3.72
CA ILE A 69 -6.82 -5.52 4.76
C ILE A 69 -5.52 -6.25 4.44
N ILE A 70 -4.47 -5.48 4.13
CA ILE A 70 -3.14 -6.03 3.91
C ILE A 70 -2.41 -6.12 5.25
N TYR A 71 -2.11 -7.34 5.68
CA TYR A 71 -1.25 -7.59 6.83
C TYR A 71 0.21 -7.55 6.40
N VAL A 72 0.99 -6.64 6.98
CA VAL A 72 2.42 -6.53 6.74
C VAL A 72 3.18 -7.29 7.85
N ALA A 73 4.14 -8.11 7.46
CA ALA A 73 4.95 -8.89 8.39
C ALA A 73 6.42 -8.91 7.95
N ILE A 74 7.31 -9.16 8.90
CA ILE A 74 8.73 -9.39 8.63
C ILE A 74 8.91 -10.88 8.34
N ALA A 75 9.28 -11.21 7.10
CA ALA A 75 9.55 -12.58 6.70
C ALA A 75 10.92 -13.05 7.23
N ILE A 76 10.95 -14.21 7.88
CA ILE A 76 12.15 -14.81 8.47
C ILE A 76 12.32 -16.23 7.92
N ASP A 77 13.56 -16.64 7.71
CA ASP A 77 13.88 -18.04 7.37
C ASP A 77 13.42 -18.97 8.50
N ASN A 78 12.66 -20.00 8.14
CA ASN A 78 12.16 -21.01 9.07
C ASN A 78 13.28 -21.73 9.83
N ALA A 79 14.52 -21.72 9.33
CA ALA A 79 15.69 -22.24 10.03
C ALA A 79 16.15 -21.39 11.24
N ASN A 80 15.61 -20.17 11.42
CA ASN A 80 16.06 -19.20 12.43
C ASN A 80 14.95 -18.79 13.42
N PRO A 81 14.40 -19.72 14.23
CA PRO A 81 13.32 -19.43 15.17
C PRO A 81 13.70 -18.42 16.26
N GLU A 82 14.98 -18.37 16.62
CA GLU A 82 15.52 -17.42 17.60
C GLU A 82 15.47 -15.96 17.12
N LEU A 83 15.74 -15.73 15.82
CA LEU A 83 15.60 -14.42 15.21
C LEU A 83 14.13 -14.00 15.17
N LYS A 84 13.24 -14.92 14.79
CA LYS A 84 11.81 -14.67 14.81
C LYS A 84 11.35 -14.23 16.21
N ARG A 85 11.70 -14.99 17.26
CA ARG A 85 11.31 -14.65 18.64
C ARG A 85 11.83 -13.27 19.05
N SER A 86 13.10 -12.98 18.76
CA SER A 86 13.70 -11.69 19.11
C SER A 86 13.00 -10.50 18.43
N ILE A 87 12.56 -10.67 17.18
CA ILE A 87 11.80 -9.65 16.44
C ILE A 87 10.39 -9.52 16.99
N ASP A 88 9.70 -10.63 17.26
CA ASP A 88 8.36 -10.61 17.86
C ASP A 88 8.38 -9.89 19.23
N ASP A 89 9.36 -10.22 20.08
CA ASP A 89 9.53 -9.60 21.40
C ASP A 89 9.80 -8.09 21.28
N ALA A 90 10.67 -7.68 20.36
CA ALA A 90 10.95 -6.25 20.12
C ALA A 90 9.72 -5.50 19.60
N LEU A 91 8.93 -6.08 18.68
CA LEU A 91 7.69 -5.48 18.20
C LEU A 91 6.67 -5.32 19.32
N LEU A 92 6.54 -6.33 20.20
CA LEU A 92 5.65 -6.28 21.36
C LEU A 92 6.09 -5.21 22.38
N GLU A 93 7.40 -5.08 22.62
CA GLU A 93 7.95 -4.00 23.46
C GLU A 93 7.59 -2.62 22.88
N MET A 94 7.75 -2.43 21.57
CA MET A 94 7.43 -1.18 20.88
C MET A 94 5.92 -0.87 20.88
N GLU A 95 5.07 -1.88 20.83
CA GLU A 95 3.62 -1.73 21.00
C GLU A 95 3.27 -1.28 22.42
N ASN A 96 3.89 -1.90 23.43
CA ASN A 96 3.62 -1.63 24.84
C ASN A 96 4.12 -0.25 25.30
N ASP A 97 5.28 0.19 24.81
CA ASP A 97 5.89 1.48 25.20
C ASP A 97 5.43 2.66 24.33
N GLY A 98 4.66 2.40 23.27
CA GLY A 98 4.12 3.39 22.36
C GLY A 98 5.11 3.89 21.29
N SER A 99 6.34 3.38 21.26
CA SER A 99 7.33 3.76 20.23
C SER A 99 6.90 3.31 18.84
N LEU A 100 6.14 2.22 18.71
CA LEU A 100 5.56 1.82 17.42
C LEU A 100 4.53 2.85 16.93
N VAL A 101 3.73 3.43 17.83
CA VAL A 101 2.76 4.49 17.50
C VAL A 101 3.50 5.75 17.05
N GLN A 102 4.52 6.17 17.78
CA GLN A 102 5.34 7.34 17.39
C GLN A 102 6.00 7.14 16.01
N LEU A 103 6.45 5.92 15.71
CA LEU A 103 7.01 5.60 14.41
C LEU A 103 5.97 5.69 13.29
N LYS A 104 4.76 5.17 13.55
CA LYS A 104 3.63 5.24 12.62
C LYS A 104 3.23 6.69 12.33
N GLU A 105 3.07 7.52 13.36
CA GLU A 105 2.76 8.95 13.25
C GLU A 105 3.83 9.73 12.46
N LYS A 106 5.12 9.44 12.70
CA LYS A 106 6.24 10.07 11.98
C LYS A 106 6.13 9.90 10.46
N TRP A 107 5.55 8.79 10.01
CA TRP A 107 5.38 8.45 8.59
C TRP A 107 3.92 8.63 8.12
N GLY A 108 3.06 9.29 8.90
CA GLY A 108 1.67 9.56 8.53
C GLY A 108 0.78 8.32 8.43
N ILE A 109 1.19 7.22 9.05
CA ILE A 109 0.43 5.97 9.13
C ILE A 109 -0.37 6.05 10.44
N ASN A 110 -1.69 6.23 10.37
CA ASN A 110 -2.55 6.42 11.55
C ASN A 110 -3.60 5.33 11.65
#